data_AF-A0A2S4UJC4-F1
#
_entry.id   AF-A0A2S4UJC4-F1
#
_cell.length_a   1.000
_cell.length_b   1.000
_cell.length_c   1.000
_cell.angle_alpha   90.00
_cell.angle_beta   90.00
_cell.angle_gamma   90.00
#
_symmetry.space_group_name_H-M   'P 1'
#
loop_
_entity.id
_entity.type
_entity.pdbx_description
1 polymer ?
#
loop_
_entity_poly.entity_id
_entity_poly.type
_entity_poly.pdbx_seq_one_letter_code
_entity_poly.pdbx_strand_id
1 'polypeptide(L)'
;MRVKEWYGWHFPEMAKIITDNLVYAKIVKTMGIQTNHSKTDFSEILPEELEGTLKASATISMGTEISDSDLLHIQSLASQVISLMQYRTELFEYLQNRMTAIAPNLTAILGELVGAQLIAHSGSLISLAKAPASTIQILGAEKALFRLLKT
;
A
#
# COMPACT_ATOMS: atom_id res chain seq x y z
N MET A 1 -7.70 -4.21 0.13
CA MET A 1 -8.92 -4.51 -0.67
C MET A 1 -10.06 -5.02 0.20
N ARG A 2 -9.83 -5.95 1.14
CA ARG A 2 -10.91 -6.49 2.01
C ARG A 2 -11.72 -5.43 2.78
N VAL A 3 -11.06 -4.41 3.33
CA VAL A 3 -11.73 -3.28 4.01
C VAL A 3 -12.69 -2.54 3.07
N LYS A 4 -12.33 -2.37 1.78
CA LYS A 4 -13.18 -1.72 0.77
C LYS A 4 -14.42 -2.54 0.43
N GLU A 5 -14.28 -3.86 0.39
CA GLU A 5 -15.42 -4.76 0.15
C GLU A 5 -16.39 -4.77 1.34
N TRP A 6 -15.87 -4.86 2.57
CA TRP A 6 -16.69 -4.90 3.78
C TRP A 6 -17.41 -3.60 4.04
N TYR A 7 -16.69 -2.48 3.98
CA TYR A 7 -17.32 -1.16 4.14
C TYR A 7 -18.13 -0.74 2.91
N GLY A 8 -17.90 -1.34 1.74
CA GLY A 8 -18.66 -1.10 0.53
C GLY A 8 -20.14 -1.51 0.60
N TRP A 9 -20.51 -2.41 1.51
CA TRP A 9 -21.92 -2.69 1.80
C TRP A 9 -22.62 -1.49 2.47
N HIS A 10 -21.88 -0.77 3.32
CA HIS A 10 -22.39 0.42 4.00
C HIS A 10 -22.24 1.70 3.17
N PHE A 11 -21.12 1.88 2.47
CA PHE A 11 -20.87 3.05 1.65
C PHE A 11 -20.16 2.68 0.33
N PRO A 12 -20.92 2.23 -0.70
CA PRO A 12 -20.34 1.72 -1.95
C PRO A 12 -19.67 2.81 -2.79
N GLU A 13 -20.16 4.05 -2.73
CA GLU A 13 -19.64 5.16 -3.55
C GLU A 13 -18.23 5.60 -3.14
N MET A 14 -17.89 5.44 -1.86
CA MET A 14 -16.58 5.78 -1.32
C MET A 14 -15.44 5.04 -2.03
N ALA A 15 -15.67 3.79 -2.42
CA ALA A 15 -14.66 2.99 -3.11
C ALA A 15 -14.33 3.52 -4.52
N LYS A 16 -15.26 4.27 -5.15
CA LYS A 16 -15.06 4.92 -6.46
C LYS A 16 -14.35 6.26 -6.32
N ILE A 17 -14.66 7.01 -5.26
CA ILE A 17 -14.07 8.34 -5.00
C ILE A 17 -12.61 8.19 -4.54
N ILE A 18 -12.33 7.23 -3.65
CA ILE A 18 -11.02 7.08 -3.01
C ILE A 18 -10.28 5.84 -3.55
N THR A 19 -9.28 6.10 -4.37
CA THR A 19 -8.40 5.07 -4.93
C THR A 19 -7.36 4.59 -3.91
N ASP A 20 -6.82 5.48 -3.08
CA ASP A 20 -5.82 5.13 -2.07
C ASP A 20 -6.42 4.33 -0.90
N ASN A 21 -5.83 3.16 -0.63
CA ASN A 21 -6.26 2.25 0.41
C ASN A 21 -5.95 2.76 1.82
N LEU A 22 -4.87 3.53 2.00
CA LEU A 22 -4.47 4.06 3.30
C LEU A 22 -5.45 5.15 3.73
N VAL A 23 -5.74 6.07 2.82
CA VAL A 23 -6.72 7.13 2.99
C VAL A 23 -8.10 6.55 3.27
N TYR A 24 -8.50 5.52 2.52
CA TYR A 24 -9.76 4.82 2.74
C TYR A 24 -9.86 4.23 4.16
N ALA A 25 -8.82 3.53 4.63
CA ALA A 25 -8.81 2.96 5.98
C ALA A 25 -8.87 4.04 7.08
N LYS A 26 -8.21 5.19 6.87
CA LYS A 26 -8.29 6.33 7.80
C LYS A 26 -9.70 6.91 7.89
N ILE A 27 -10.38 7.09 6.76
CA ILE A 27 -11.77 7.58 6.76
C ILE A 27 -12.73 6.59 7.42
N VAL A 28 -12.62 5.30 7.14
CA VAL A 28 -13.45 4.28 7.80
C VAL A 28 -13.29 4.34 9.32
N LYS A 29 -12.07 4.62 9.80
CA LYS A 29 -11.79 4.79 11.23
C LYS A 29 -12.37 6.07 11.81
N THR A 30 -12.34 7.20 11.09
CA THR A 30 -12.83 8.49 11.60
C THR A 30 -14.33 8.69 11.45
N MET A 31 -14.90 8.29 10.31
CA MET A 31 -16.32 8.48 9.97
C MET A 31 -17.21 7.48 10.73
N GLY A 32 -16.81 6.20 10.80
CA GLY A 32 -17.62 5.15 11.39
C GLY A 32 -18.94 4.96 10.64
N ILE A 33 -20.04 5.53 11.16
CA ILE A 33 -21.38 5.44 10.59
C ILE A 33 -21.59 6.60 9.62
N GLN A 34 -22.29 6.33 8.51
CA GLN A 34 -22.65 7.33 7.51
C GLN A 34 -23.32 8.58 8.12
N THR A 35 -24.11 8.49 9.19
CA THR A 35 -24.75 9.64 9.86
C THR A 35 -23.79 10.64 10.49
N ASN A 36 -22.54 10.24 10.75
CA ASN A 36 -21.51 11.12 11.32
C ASN A 36 -20.74 11.92 10.26
N HIS A 37 -21.08 11.83 8.97
CA HIS A 37 -20.44 12.57 7.88
C HIS A 37 -20.42 14.09 8.09
N SER A 38 -21.44 14.65 8.76
CA SER A 38 -21.56 16.10 9.01
C SER A 38 -20.79 16.57 10.24
N LYS A 39 -20.43 15.67 11.16
CA LYS A 39 -19.76 15.99 12.44
C LYS A 39 -18.25 15.76 12.41
N THR A 40 -17.76 15.04 11.41
CA THR A 40 -16.35 14.65 11.32
C THR A 40 -15.65 15.51 10.28
N ASP A 41 -14.55 16.14 10.71
CA ASP A 41 -13.68 16.92 9.84
C ASP A 41 -12.68 15.97 9.17
N PHE A 42 -12.64 16.00 7.82
CA PHE A 42 -11.72 15.15 7.03
C PHE A 42 -10.50 15.91 6.53
N SER A 43 -10.34 17.17 6.91
CA SER A 43 -9.34 18.10 6.37
C SER A 43 -7.89 17.67 6.63
N GLU A 44 -7.63 16.85 7.65
CA GLU A 44 -6.30 16.25 7.89
C GLU A 44 -5.96 15.08 6.95
N ILE A 45 -6.96 14.50 6.29
CA ILE A 45 -6.83 13.26 5.53
C ILE A 45 -7.01 13.54 4.03
N LEU A 46 -7.94 14.40 3.66
CA LEU A 46 -8.30 14.71 2.27
C LEU A 46 -8.24 16.22 1.97
N PRO A 47 -7.93 16.59 0.71
CA PRO A 47 -8.20 17.92 0.19
C PRO A 47 -9.70 18.27 0.21
N GLU A 48 -10.02 19.55 0.36
CA GLU A 48 -11.41 20.05 0.48
C GLU A 48 -12.32 19.63 -0.70
N GLU A 49 -11.78 19.53 -1.92
CA GLU A 49 -12.54 19.09 -3.11
C GLU A 49 -13.07 17.65 -2.96
N LEU A 50 -12.24 16.74 -2.44
CA LEU A 50 -12.64 15.34 -2.23
C LEU A 50 -13.52 15.20 -0.99
N GLU A 51 -13.37 16.06 0.02
CA GLU A 51 -14.25 16.10 1.18
C GLU A 51 -15.68 16.51 0.81
N GLY A 52 -15.84 17.54 -0.03
CA GLY A 52 -17.16 17.99 -0.50
C GLY A 52 -17.88 16.91 -1.31
N THR A 53 -17.18 16.22 -2.20
CA THR A 53 -17.74 15.10 -2.97
C THR A 53 -18.10 13.90 -2.09
N LEU A 54 -17.27 13.58 -1.10
CA LEU A 54 -17.56 12.52 -0.13
C LEU A 54 -18.82 12.83 0.70
N LYS A 55 -18.96 14.07 1.20
CA LYS A 55 -20.14 14.51 1.98
C LYS A 55 -21.41 14.53 1.12
N ALA A 56 -21.33 14.96 -0.13
CA ALA A 56 -22.45 14.92 -1.07
C ALA A 56 -22.89 13.48 -1.36
N SER A 57 -21.94 12.58 -1.65
CA SER A 57 -22.20 11.14 -1.85
C SER A 57 -22.72 10.44 -0.59
N ALA A 58 -22.29 10.88 0.60
CA ALA A 58 -22.80 10.36 1.86
C ALA A 58 -24.27 10.75 2.10
N THR A 59 -24.77 11.83 1.50
CA THR A 59 -26.18 12.22 1.60
C THR A 59 -27.08 11.40 0.68
N ILE A 60 -26.56 10.98 -0.49
CA ILE A 60 -27.31 10.30 -1.55
C ILE A 60 -27.03 8.78 -1.55
N SER A 61 -26.29 8.27 -0.57
CA SER A 61 -25.79 6.90 -0.63
C SER A 61 -26.89 5.84 -0.62
N MET A 62 -26.70 4.82 -1.45
CA MET A 62 -27.57 3.64 -1.56
C MET A 62 -27.12 2.47 -0.67
N GLY A 63 -26.22 2.72 0.29
CA GLY A 63 -25.70 1.68 1.19
C GLY A 63 -26.72 1.22 2.24
N THR A 64 -26.46 0.07 2.85
CA THR A 64 -27.30 -0.48 3.92
C THR A 64 -26.78 -0.07 5.29
N GLU A 65 -27.68 0.12 6.25
CA GLU A 65 -27.28 0.27 7.65
C GLU A 65 -26.60 -1.00 8.15
N ILE A 66 -25.49 -0.82 8.89
CA ILE A 66 -24.72 -1.90 9.49
C ILE A 66 -24.86 -1.87 11.00
N SER A 67 -24.74 -3.03 11.64
CA SER A 67 -24.77 -3.13 13.09
C SER A 67 -23.52 -2.51 13.72
N ASP A 68 -23.64 -1.99 14.94
CA ASP A 68 -22.48 -1.46 15.69
C ASP A 68 -21.40 -2.53 15.92
N SER A 69 -21.80 -3.79 16.09
CA SER A 69 -20.87 -4.92 16.21
C SER A 69 -20.04 -5.12 14.94
N ASP A 70 -20.66 -5.05 13.76
CA ASP A 70 -19.94 -5.24 12.49
C ASP A 70 -19.04 -4.04 12.21
N LEU A 71 -19.51 -2.84 12.52
CA LEU A 71 -18.74 -1.61 12.41
C LEU A 71 -17.48 -1.64 13.27
N LEU A 72 -17.55 -2.12 14.51
CA LEU A 72 -16.38 -2.29 15.38
C LEU A 72 -15.33 -3.23 14.75
N HIS A 73 -15.77 -4.34 14.16
CA HIS A 73 -14.84 -5.25 13.46
C HIS A 73 -14.21 -4.60 12.23
N ILE A 74 -14.99 -3.85 11.45
CA ILE A 74 -14.49 -3.11 10.27
C ILE A 74 -13.47 -2.04 10.70
N GLN A 75 -13.74 -1.30 11.77
CA GLN A 75 -12.82 -0.30 12.31
C GLN A 75 -11.54 -0.93 12.86
N SER A 76 -11.64 -2.07 13.55
CA SER A 76 -10.48 -2.84 14.02
C SER A 76 -9.60 -3.28 12.84
N LEU A 77 -10.21 -3.84 11.79
CA LEU A 77 -9.52 -4.21 10.55
C LEU A 77 -8.85 -3.00 9.89
N ALA A 78 -9.55 -1.86 9.81
CA ALA A 78 -8.98 -0.62 9.26
C ALA A 78 -7.77 -0.13 10.07
N SER A 79 -7.83 -0.20 11.40
CA SER A 79 -6.72 0.17 12.28
C SER A 79 -5.51 -0.76 12.09
N GLN A 80 -5.73 -2.06 11.89
CA GLN A 80 -4.66 -3.02 11.57
C GLN A 80 -4.02 -2.73 10.21
N VAL A 81 -4.81 -2.36 9.20
CA VAL A 81 -4.25 -1.96 7.90
C VAL A 81 -3.39 -0.71 8.02
N ILE A 82 -3.83 0.28 8.81
CA ILE A 82 -3.04 1.49 9.07
C ILE A 82 -1.71 1.14 9.76
N SER A 83 -1.72 0.30 10.80
CA SER A 83 -0.49 -0.09 11.49
C SER A 83 0.45 -0.89 10.58
N LEU A 84 -0.06 -1.79 9.75
CA LEU A 84 0.75 -2.53 8.77
C LEU A 84 1.36 -1.60 7.72
N MET A 85 0.65 -0.57 7.29
CA MET A 85 1.17 0.42 6.36
C MET A 85 2.26 1.28 7.00
N GLN A 86 2.10 1.68 8.26
CA GLN A 86 3.14 2.37 9.03
C GLN A 86 4.38 1.50 9.19
N TYR A 87 4.20 0.24 9.61
CA TYR A 87 5.27 -0.72 9.76
C TYR A 87 6.02 -0.98 8.44
N ARG A 88 5.32 -0.98 7.31
CA ARG A 88 5.94 -1.07 5.98
C ARG A 88 6.88 0.12 5.71
N THR A 89 6.49 1.33 6.08
CA THR A 89 7.33 2.53 5.93
C THR A 89 8.57 2.44 6.81
N GLU A 90 8.40 2.04 8.08
CA GLU A 90 9.52 1.82 9.00
C GLU A 90 10.50 0.76 8.50
N LEU A 91 9.98 -0.35 7.96
CA LEU A 91 10.81 -1.39 7.34
C LEU A 91 11.56 -0.89 6.10
N PHE A 92 10.95 -0.02 5.30
CA PHE A 92 11.60 0.57 4.14
C PHE A 92 12.77 1.48 4.56
N GLU A 93 12.57 2.31 5.58
CA GLU A 93 13.63 3.15 6.15
C GLU A 93 14.75 2.29 6.77
N TYR A 94 14.40 1.22 7.48
CA TYR A 94 15.36 0.25 7.98
C TYR A 94 16.20 -0.37 6.85
N LEU A 95 15.55 -0.77 5.75
CA LEU A 95 16.22 -1.35 4.59
C LEU A 95 17.17 -0.33 3.94
N GLN A 96 16.74 0.93 3.78
CA GLN A 96 17.58 2.00 3.25
C GLN A 96 18.85 2.19 4.09
N ASN A 97 18.69 2.31 5.41
CA ASN A 97 19.82 2.46 6.32
C ASN A 97 20.78 1.26 6.27
N ARG A 98 20.27 0.04 6.16
CA ARG A 98 21.12 -1.15 6.05
C ARG A 98 21.80 -1.30 4.70
N MET A 99 21.12 -0.96 3.63
CA MET A 99 21.70 -1.04 2.29
C MET A 99 22.85 -0.05 2.12
N THR A 100 22.70 1.17 2.61
CA THR A 100 23.77 2.18 2.61
C THR A 100 24.97 1.77 3.48
N ALA A 101 24.74 1.03 4.58
CA ALA A 101 25.82 0.51 5.41
C ALA A 101 26.56 -0.68 4.78
N ILE A 102 25.86 -1.57 4.07
CA ILE A 102 26.43 -2.82 3.53
C ILE A 102 27.03 -2.61 2.13
N ALA A 103 26.31 -1.95 1.23
CA ALA A 103 26.67 -1.80 -0.18
C ALA A 103 26.41 -0.37 -0.69
N PRO A 104 27.15 0.64 -0.17
CA PRO A 104 26.94 2.05 -0.50
C PRO A 104 27.10 2.36 -2.00
N ASN A 105 28.07 1.71 -2.66
CA ASN A 105 28.31 1.91 -4.09
C ASN A 105 27.16 1.37 -4.95
N LEU A 106 26.55 0.25 -4.56
CA LEU A 106 25.43 -0.32 -5.30
C LEU A 106 24.19 0.57 -5.13
N THR A 107 23.94 1.05 -3.92
CA THR A 107 22.90 2.04 -3.62
C THR A 107 23.06 3.31 -4.44
N ALA A 108 24.28 3.86 -4.51
CA ALA A 108 24.53 5.10 -5.25
C ALA A 108 24.23 5.00 -6.76
N ILE A 109 24.37 3.80 -7.34
CA ILE A 109 24.17 3.58 -8.78
C ILE A 109 22.72 3.20 -9.09
N LEU A 110 22.11 2.27 -8.34
CA LEU A 110 20.82 1.66 -8.68
C LEU A 110 19.68 2.05 -7.74
N GLY A 111 19.98 2.69 -6.63
CA GLY A 111 19.05 2.90 -5.53
C GLY A 111 18.94 1.68 -4.60
N GLU A 112 18.35 1.90 -3.42
CA GLU A 112 18.30 0.94 -2.32
C GLU A 112 17.41 -0.26 -2.64
N LEU A 113 16.23 0.00 -3.22
CA LEU A 113 15.23 -1.04 -3.47
C LEU A 113 15.71 -2.05 -4.52
N VAL A 114 16.23 -1.54 -5.64
CA VAL A 114 16.72 -2.38 -6.75
C VAL A 114 17.98 -3.12 -6.33
N GLY A 115 18.91 -2.45 -5.64
CA GLY A 115 20.12 -3.09 -5.12
C GLY A 115 19.80 -4.22 -4.13
N ALA A 116 18.84 -4.02 -3.23
CA ALA A 116 18.39 -5.05 -2.30
C ALA A 116 17.73 -6.24 -3.04
N GLN A 117 16.93 -5.99 -4.08
CA GLN A 117 16.32 -7.05 -4.90
C GLN A 117 17.37 -7.89 -5.64
N LEU A 118 18.43 -7.29 -6.16
CA LEU A 118 19.53 -8.02 -6.83
C LEU A 118 20.27 -8.94 -5.84
N ILE A 119 20.56 -8.44 -4.63
CA ILE A 119 21.19 -9.26 -3.59
C ILE A 119 20.27 -10.40 -3.16
N ALA A 120 18.97 -10.13 -3.00
CA ALA A 120 17.98 -11.14 -2.62
C ALA A 120 17.85 -12.24 -3.68
N HIS A 121 17.79 -11.87 -4.97
CA HIS A 121 17.71 -12.85 -6.08
C HIS A 121 18.99 -13.66 -6.21
N SER A 122 20.16 -13.05 -5.99
CA SER A 122 21.45 -13.74 -6.02
C SER A 122 21.73 -14.59 -4.77
N GLY A 123 20.97 -14.38 -3.68
CA GLY A 123 21.07 -15.06 -2.40
C GLY A 123 22.16 -14.51 -1.46
N SER A 124 23.24 -13.92 -1.99
CA SER A 124 24.27 -13.22 -1.19
C SER A 124 25.01 -12.16 -2.01
N LEU A 125 25.62 -11.19 -1.32
CA LEU A 125 26.43 -10.15 -1.97
C LEU A 125 27.66 -10.74 -2.68
N ILE A 126 28.26 -11.80 -2.14
CA ILE A 126 29.42 -12.45 -2.74
C ILE A 126 29.04 -13.19 -4.03
N SER A 127 27.87 -13.85 -4.04
CA SER A 127 27.33 -14.48 -5.24
C SER A 127 27.09 -13.44 -6.34
N LEU A 128 26.51 -12.29 -5.97
CA LEU A 128 26.26 -11.19 -6.90
C LEU A 128 27.55 -10.63 -7.48
N ALA A 129 28.60 -10.47 -6.64
CA ALA A 129 29.90 -9.98 -7.08
C ALA A 129 30.63 -10.95 -8.03
N LYS A 130 30.33 -12.26 -7.98
CA LYS A 130 30.89 -13.27 -8.88
C LYS A 130 30.13 -13.36 -10.22
N ALA A 131 28.90 -12.86 -10.27
CA ALA A 131 28.09 -12.90 -11.48
C ALA A 131 28.67 -11.93 -12.54
N PRO A 132 28.77 -12.34 -13.81
CA PRO A 132 29.21 -11.44 -14.87
C PRO A 132 28.13 -10.39 -15.15
N ALA A 133 28.53 -9.25 -15.72
CA ALA A 133 27.63 -8.13 -16.01
C ALA A 133 26.44 -8.54 -16.90
N SER A 134 26.65 -9.43 -17.86
CA SER A 134 25.59 -9.95 -18.73
C SER A 134 24.54 -10.74 -17.97
N THR A 135 24.92 -11.51 -16.94
CA THR A 135 23.98 -12.19 -16.04
C THR A 135 23.24 -11.19 -15.17
N ILE A 136 23.93 -10.19 -14.63
CA ILE A 136 23.30 -9.15 -13.80
C ILE A 136 22.21 -8.40 -14.57
N GLN A 137 22.46 -8.12 -15.85
CA GLN A 137 21.53 -7.41 -16.73
C GLN A 137 20.21 -8.16 -16.96
N ILE A 138 20.23 -9.50 -16.95
CA ILE A 138 19.06 -10.35 -17.25
C ILE A 138 18.43 -10.97 -15.99
N LEU A 139 18.96 -10.66 -14.79
CA LEU A 139 18.40 -11.12 -13.51
C LEU A 139 16.92 -10.73 -13.42
N GLY A 140 16.07 -11.72 -13.12
CA GLY A 140 14.61 -11.56 -13.06
C GLY A 140 13.87 -11.81 -14.40
N ALA A 141 14.55 -11.75 -15.55
CA ALA A 141 13.97 -12.04 -16.87
C ALA A 141 14.32 -13.46 -17.39
N GLU A 142 14.97 -14.27 -16.57
CA GLU A 142 15.50 -15.60 -16.90
C GLU A 142 14.47 -16.50 -17.58
N LYS A 143 13.24 -16.54 -17.09
CA LYS A 143 12.18 -17.39 -17.66
C LYS A 143 11.88 -17.03 -19.12
N ALA A 144 11.88 -15.74 -19.46
CA ALA A 144 11.65 -15.29 -20.83
C ALA A 144 12.85 -15.60 -21.72
N LEU A 145 14.06 -15.34 -21.24
CA LEU A 145 15.31 -15.62 -21.96
C LEU A 145 15.47 -17.11 -22.28
N PHE A 146 15.30 -17.98 -21.28
CA PHE A 146 15.45 -19.42 -21.48
C PHE A 146 14.35 -20.01 -22.35
N ARG A 147 13.18 -19.37 -22.44
CA ARG A 147 12.16 -19.75 -23.41
C ARG A 147 12.62 -19.42 -24.84
N LEU A 148 13.18 -18.24 -25.07
CA LEU A 148 13.70 -17.81 -26.38
C LEU A 148 14.88 -18.68 -26.85
N LEU A 149 15.78 -19.06 -25.94
CA LEU A 149 16.96 -19.88 -26.29
C LEU A 149 16.64 -21.35 -26.57
N LYS A 150 15.46 -21.84 -26.15
CA LYS A 150 15.04 -23.25 -26.33
C LYS A 150 14.19 -23.48 -27.58
N THR A 151 13.77 -22.40 -28.25
CA THR A 151 13.07 -22.42 -29.54
C THR A 151 14.05 -22.19 -30.67
#